data_AF-A0A7Z1AGX2-F1
#
_entry.id   AF-A0A7Z1AGX2-F1
#
_cell.length_a   1.000
_cell.length_b   1.000
_cell.length_c   1.000
_cell.angle_alpha   90.00
_cell.angle_beta   90.00
_cell.angle_gamma   90.00
#
_symmetry.space_group_name_H-M   'P 1'
#
loop_
_entity.id
_entity.type
_entity.pdbx_description
1 polymer ?
#
loop_
_entity_poly.entity_id
_entity_poly.type
_entity_poly.pdbx_seq_one_letter_code
_entity_poly.pdbx_strand_id
1 'polypeptide(L)'
;MQSISIHPRNWTGVSLVSGMISIFLLLSGCSTTTTATKDEARPAISEVGADQSSSADPQLQKRFDAAVALMRQDKIDKAKLNLQALIDQNPRLPGPHINLGIIQLNEGEPAKAAESFTTALELKPDSLPAHNQLGVALRMQGKFQQAEQTYRTALKIEPDYLLAHRNLGILYDLYLSRPELALQHYKRCQALGDTNDKEIGGWILDLERRIKSSK
;
A
#
# COMPACT_ATOMS: atom_id res chain seq x y z
N MET A 1 -49.43 65.98 -2.97
CA MET A 1 -49.39 65.12 -1.77
C MET A 1 -50.27 63.92 -2.09
N GLN A 2 -49.71 62.81 -2.63
CA GLN A 2 -49.23 61.63 -1.89
C GLN A 2 -50.19 61.29 -0.73
N SER A 3 -50.75 60.10 -0.55
CA SER A 3 -50.56 58.75 -1.10
C SER A 3 -51.52 57.83 -0.29
N ILE A 4 -51.84 56.61 -0.76
CA ILE A 4 -51.86 55.34 0.00
C ILE A 4 -52.88 54.32 -0.55
N SER A 5 -52.37 53.10 -0.80
CA SER A 5 -53.01 51.77 -0.94
C SER A 5 -53.88 51.54 -2.19
N ILE A 6 -54.00 50.35 -2.81
CA ILE A 6 -54.05 48.94 -2.37
C ILE A 6 -53.59 48.03 -3.56
N HIS A 7 -53.07 46.83 -3.25
CA HIS A 7 -52.86 45.62 -4.09
C HIS A 7 -53.98 45.26 -5.12
N PRO A 8 -53.89 44.18 -5.94
CA PRO A 8 -52.79 43.54 -6.69
C PRO A 8 -53.21 43.30 -8.18
N ARG A 9 -52.49 42.39 -8.87
CA ARG A 9 -52.93 41.57 -10.04
C ARG A 9 -52.56 42.12 -11.44
N ASN A 10 -51.77 41.35 -12.19
CA ASN A 10 -52.06 40.82 -13.53
C ASN A 10 -50.78 40.55 -14.36
N TRP A 11 -50.67 39.67 -15.36
CA TRP A 11 -51.43 38.55 -15.95
C TRP A 11 -50.42 37.80 -16.85
N THR A 12 -50.66 36.51 -17.02
CA THR A 12 -50.31 35.59 -18.12
C THR A 12 -49.46 36.05 -19.33
N GLY A 13 -48.45 35.24 -19.65
CA GLY A 13 -48.32 34.59 -20.96
C GLY A 13 -47.40 35.24 -22.01
N VAL A 14 -46.39 34.48 -22.47
CA VAL A 14 -46.28 33.92 -23.83
C VAL A 14 -44.80 33.64 -24.18
N SER A 15 -44.56 32.35 -24.46
CA SER A 15 -43.61 31.69 -25.36
C SER A 15 -42.09 31.93 -25.31
N LEU A 16 -41.40 30.83 -24.98
CA LEU A 16 -40.08 30.44 -25.49
C LEU A 16 -40.03 30.46 -27.03
N VAL A 17 -38.93 30.96 -27.62
CA VAL A 17 -38.18 30.24 -28.68
C VAL A 17 -36.68 30.62 -28.61
N SER A 18 -35.88 29.59 -28.29
CA SER A 18 -34.56 29.20 -28.84
C SER A 18 -33.54 30.25 -29.32
N GLY A 19 -32.31 30.13 -28.82
CA GLY A 19 -31.10 30.58 -29.51
C GLY A 19 -30.00 31.12 -28.59
N MET A 20 -29.28 30.25 -27.87
CA MET A 20 -28.02 30.67 -27.21
C MET A 20 -26.82 30.38 -28.12
N ILE A 21 -26.25 31.48 -28.58
CA ILE A 21 -25.00 31.63 -29.31
C ILE A 21 -23.83 31.41 -28.34
N SER A 22 -22.88 30.58 -28.76
CA SER A 22 -21.57 30.42 -28.10
C SER A 22 -20.77 31.71 -28.14
N ILE A 23 -20.30 32.19 -26.99
CA ILE A 23 -19.15 33.11 -26.91
C ILE A 23 -18.20 32.62 -25.81
N PHE A 24 -17.01 32.23 -26.27
CA PHE A 24 -15.80 31.98 -25.49
C PHE A 24 -15.29 33.31 -24.92
N LEU A 25 -14.96 33.36 -23.62
CA LEU A 25 -13.96 34.28 -23.08
C LEU A 25 -13.29 33.62 -21.86
N LEU A 26 -11.99 33.37 -22.03
CA LEU A 26 -11.04 32.85 -21.05
C LEU A 26 -10.75 33.90 -19.98
N LEU A 27 -10.90 33.53 -18.71
CA LEU A 27 -10.00 33.98 -17.65
C LEU A 27 -9.75 32.81 -16.68
N SER A 28 -8.49 32.36 -16.70
CA SER A 28 -7.78 31.58 -15.69
C SER A 28 -8.18 32.01 -14.27
N GLY A 29 -8.41 31.13 -13.31
CA GLY A 29 -7.61 29.96 -12.98
C GLY A 29 -7.26 30.09 -11.50
N CYS A 30 -8.18 29.69 -10.62
CA CYS A 30 -7.89 29.39 -9.22
C CYS A 30 -8.96 28.43 -8.71
N SER A 31 -8.91 27.21 -9.23
CA SER A 31 -9.42 26.06 -8.51
C SER A 31 -8.23 25.44 -7.80
N THR A 32 -8.07 25.70 -6.49
CA THR A 32 -7.31 24.78 -5.64
C THR A 32 -8.14 23.50 -5.54
N THR A 33 -8.11 22.69 -6.60
CA THR A 33 -8.34 21.27 -6.47
C THR A 33 -7.19 20.76 -5.63
N THR A 34 -7.43 20.68 -4.31
CA THR A 34 -6.71 19.75 -3.44
C THR A 34 -6.95 18.37 -4.01
N THR A 35 -6.11 18.01 -4.97
CA THR A 35 -5.86 16.64 -5.31
C THR A 35 -5.25 16.06 -4.04
N ALA A 36 -6.07 15.36 -3.25
CA ALA A 36 -5.57 14.40 -2.30
C ALA A 36 -4.67 13.48 -3.11
N THR A 37 -3.36 13.70 -2.97
CA THR A 37 -2.35 13.06 -3.77
C THR A 37 -2.48 11.56 -3.57
N LYS A 38 -2.71 10.86 -4.67
CA LYS A 38 -2.69 9.40 -4.83
C LYS A 38 -1.28 8.81 -4.57
N ASP A 39 -0.47 9.51 -3.78
CA ASP A 39 0.94 9.26 -3.46
C ASP A 39 1.16 8.91 -1.97
N GLU A 40 0.17 9.01 -1.10
CA GLU A 40 0.29 8.60 0.31
C GLU A 40 -0.01 7.12 0.52
N ALA A 41 0.80 6.28 -0.15
CA ALA A 41 1.12 4.89 0.19
C ALA A 41 1.86 4.26 -0.98
N ARG A 42 2.86 4.94 -1.57
CA ARG A 42 3.85 4.21 -2.36
C ARG A 42 4.34 3.09 -1.44
N PRO A 43 4.17 1.80 -1.77
CA PRO A 43 4.72 0.75 -0.94
C PRO A 43 6.19 1.09 -0.78
N ALA A 44 6.56 1.36 0.47
CA ALA A 44 7.91 1.33 0.97
C ALA A 44 8.67 0.29 0.16
N ILE A 45 9.51 0.80 -0.76
CA ILE A 45 10.39 0.13 -1.72
C ILE A 45 10.16 -1.37 -1.81
N SER A 46 9.82 -1.84 -3.01
CA SER A 46 9.87 -3.25 -3.40
C SER A 46 11.30 -3.81 -3.24
N GLU A 47 11.76 -3.99 -2.02
CA GLU A 47 12.83 -4.92 -1.77
C GLU A 47 12.28 -6.28 -2.15
N VAL A 48 12.93 -6.86 -3.14
CA VAL A 48 12.66 -8.20 -3.64
C VAL A 48 12.87 -9.15 -2.46
N GLY A 49 11.82 -9.33 -1.65
CA GLY A 49 11.72 -10.29 -0.57
C GLY A 49 11.62 -11.72 -1.11
N ALA A 50 12.45 -12.05 -2.10
CA ALA A 50 12.62 -13.40 -2.55
C ALA A 50 13.39 -14.11 -1.45
N ASP A 51 12.66 -14.82 -0.59
CA ASP A 51 13.22 -15.94 0.13
C ASP A 51 13.78 -16.91 -0.94
N GLN A 52 15.10 -16.88 -1.12
CA GLN A 52 15.85 -17.74 -2.03
C GLN A 52 15.92 -19.17 -1.49
N SER A 53 14.85 -19.65 -0.82
CA SER A 53 14.82 -20.93 -0.13
C SER A 53 15.29 -22.01 -1.10
N SER A 54 16.50 -22.49 -0.89
CA SER A 54 17.21 -23.28 -1.89
C SER A 54 16.42 -24.55 -2.15
N SER A 55 15.90 -24.73 -3.37
CA SER A 55 15.49 -26.07 -3.76
C SER A 55 16.74 -26.94 -3.76
N ALA A 56 16.67 -28.14 -3.17
CA ALA A 56 17.76 -29.10 -3.24
C ALA A 56 18.12 -29.48 -4.70
N ASP A 57 17.20 -29.24 -5.64
CA ASP A 57 17.41 -29.38 -7.08
C ASP A 57 17.99 -28.08 -7.69
N PRO A 58 19.24 -28.12 -8.22
CA PRO A 58 19.87 -26.97 -8.85
C PRO A 58 19.15 -26.45 -10.10
N GLN A 59 18.41 -27.30 -10.82
CA GLN A 59 17.67 -26.86 -12.01
C GLN A 59 16.41 -26.08 -11.64
N LEU A 60 15.71 -26.49 -10.58
CA LEU A 60 14.59 -25.70 -10.05
C LEU A 60 15.08 -24.35 -9.53
N GLN A 61 16.21 -24.32 -8.83
CA GLN A 61 16.81 -23.07 -8.35
C GLN A 61 17.16 -22.14 -9.53
N LYS A 62 17.85 -22.66 -10.56
CA LYS A 62 18.20 -21.88 -11.75
C LYS A 62 16.98 -21.30 -12.46
N ARG A 63 15.89 -22.06 -12.55
CA ARG A 63 14.63 -21.58 -13.16
C ARG A 63 13.96 -20.52 -12.30
N PHE A 64 13.98 -20.67 -10.98
CA PHE A 64 13.48 -19.67 -10.06
C PHE A 64 14.29 -18.37 -10.13
N ASP A 65 15.62 -18.45 -10.15
CA ASP A 65 16.52 -17.29 -10.33
C ASP A 65 16.22 -16.54 -11.63
N ALA A 66 15.94 -17.28 -12.73
CA ALA A 66 15.53 -16.69 -14.00
C ALA A 66 14.18 -15.96 -13.89
N ALA A 67 13.21 -16.51 -13.16
CA ALA A 67 11.93 -15.86 -12.93
C ALA A 67 12.09 -14.56 -12.12
N VAL A 68 12.90 -14.57 -11.06
CA VAL A 68 13.22 -13.37 -10.27
C VAL A 68 13.97 -12.33 -11.11
N ALA A 69 14.88 -12.77 -11.99
CA ALA A 69 15.57 -11.87 -12.91
C ALA A 69 14.60 -11.20 -13.91
N LEU A 70 13.55 -11.90 -14.35
CA LEU A 70 12.50 -11.31 -15.17
C LEU A 70 11.71 -10.23 -14.40
N MET A 71 11.42 -10.44 -13.11
CA MET A 71 10.80 -9.41 -12.27
C MET A 71 11.66 -8.15 -12.18
N ARG A 72 12.97 -8.31 -11.97
CA ARG A 72 13.92 -7.19 -11.93
C ARG A 72 14.05 -6.44 -13.27
N GLN A 73 13.75 -7.11 -14.38
CA GLN A 73 13.71 -6.53 -15.72
C GLN A 73 12.32 -5.98 -16.09
N ASP A 74 11.38 -5.94 -15.14
CA ASP A 74 9.99 -5.52 -15.34
C ASP A 74 9.22 -6.35 -16.40
N LYS A 75 9.69 -7.58 -16.66
CA LYS A 75 9.03 -8.53 -17.57
C LYS A 75 8.02 -9.37 -16.78
N ILE A 76 7.04 -8.69 -16.17
CA ILE A 76 6.13 -9.26 -15.17
C ILE A 76 5.33 -10.45 -15.69
N ASP A 77 4.76 -10.38 -16.91
CA ASP A 77 4.01 -11.49 -17.49
C ASP A 77 4.85 -12.77 -17.63
N LYS A 78 6.10 -12.62 -18.08
CA LYS A 78 7.03 -13.74 -18.23
C LYS A 78 7.45 -14.28 -16.87
N ALA A 79 7.65 -13.41 -15.88
CA ALA A 79 7.96 -13.83 -14.52
C ALA A 79 6.80 -14.65 -13.93
N LYS A 80 5.56 -14.14 -14.03
CA LYS A 80 4.35 -14.79 -13.56
C LYS A 80 4.16 -16.18 -14.18
N LEU A 81 4.34 -16.29 -15.50
CA LEU A 81 4.25 -17.58 -16.20
C LEU A 81 5.31 -18.57 -15.71
N ASN A 82 6.56 -18.14 -15.51
CA ASN A 82 7.62 -19.01 -15.01
C ASN A 82 7.39 -19.44 -13.55
N LEU A 83 6.90 -18.53 -12.70
CA LEU A 83 6.57 -18.83 -11.31
C LEU A 83 5.41 -19.83 -11.22
N GLN A 84 4.36 -19.65 -12.03
CA GLN A 84 3.25 -20.60 -12.10
C GLN A 84 3.73 -21.98 -12.56
N ALA A 85 4.56 -22.04 -13.60
CA ALA A 85 5.12 -23.31 -14.07
C ALA A 85 6.00 -24.01 -13.00
N LEU A 86 6.67 -23.26 -12.11
CA LEU A 86 7.40 -23.83 -10.98
C LEU A 86 6.45 -24.38 -9.92
N ILE A 87 5.36 -23.67 -9.61
CA ILE A 87 4.32 -24.11 -8.67
C ILE A 87 3.63 -25.38 -9.18
N ASP A 88 3.28 -25.42 -10.46
CA ASP A 88 2.59 -26.55 -11.07
C ASP A 88 3.45 -27.82 -11.06
N GLN A 89 4.77 -27.68 -11.25
CA GLN A 89 5.71 -28.79 -11.24
C GLN A 89 6.10 -29.22 -9.82
N ASN A 90 6.24 -28.26 -8.90
CA ASN A 90 6.59 -28.51 -7.52
C ASN A 90 5.90 -27.50 -6.59
N PRO A 91 4.70 -27.84 -6.08
CA PRO A 91 3.90 -26.90 -5.28
C PRO A 91 4.47 -26.64 -3.89
N ARG A 92 5.50 -27.39 -3.46
CA ARG A 92 6.12 -27.30 -2.13
C ARG A 92 7.30 -26.33 -2.05
N LEU A 93 7.46 -25.47 -3.06
CA LEU A 93 8.49 -24.42 -3.05
C LEU A 93 7.88 -23.11 -2.55
N PRO A 94 8.30 -22.57 -1.39
CA PRO A 94 7.73 -21.33 -0.87
C PRO A 94 8.13 -20.09 -1.71
N GLY A 95 9.35 -20.07 -2.26
CA GLY A 95 9.87 -18.95 -3.05
C GLY A 95 8.95 -18.52 -4.22
N PRO A 96 8.50 -19.43 -5.09
CA PRO A 96 7.55 -19.12 -6.16
C PRO A 96 6.23 -18.50 -5.68
N HIS A 97 5.65 -19.01 -4.60
CA HIS A 97 4.42 -18.46 -4.00
C HIS A 97 4.64 -17.04 -3.48
N ILE A 98 5.75 -16.77 -2.79
CA ILE A 98 6.09 -15.42 -2.31
C ILE A 98 6.20 -14.44 -3.50
N ASN A 99 6.93 -14.82 -4.54
CA ASN A 99 7.16 -13.91 -5.68
C ASN A 99 5.90 -13.69 -6.52
N LEU A 100 5.05 -14.72 -6.67
CA LEU A 100 3.74 -14.56 -7.29
C LEU A 100 2.84 -13.64 -6.46
N GLY A 101 2.85 -13.77 -5.13
CA GLY A 101 2.14 -12.87 -4.22
C GLY A 101 2.59 -11.41 -4.33
N ILE A 102 3.89 -11.17 -4.51
CA ILE A 102 4.43 -9.82 -4.76
C ILE A 102 3.88 -9.24 -6.07
N ILE A 103 3.87 -10.02 -7.14
CA ILE A 103 3.28 -9.60 -8.43
C ILE A 103 1.80 -9.27 -8.25
N GLN A 104 1.03 -10.13 -7.57
CA GLN A 104 -0.39 -9.92 -7.31
C GLN A 104 -0.65 -8.65 -6.48
N LEU A 105 0.20 -8.33 -5.49
CA LEU A 105 0.09 -7.06 -4.76
C LEU A 105 0.28 -5.86 -5.69
N ASN A 106 1.29 -5.90 -6.55
CA ASN A 106 1.59 -4.83 -7.49
C ASN A 106 0.48 -4.65 -8.55
N GLU A 107 -0.23 -5.73 -8.89
CA GLU A 107 -1.42 -5.72 -9.75
C GLU A 107 -2.69 -5.25 -9.04
N GLY A 108 -2.63 -4.94 -7.73
CA GLY A 108 -3.79 -4.50 -6.95
C GLY A 108 -4.72 -5.64 -6.54
N GLU A 109 -4.22 -6.88 -6.46
CA GLU A 109 -4.95 -8.08 -6.08
C GLU A 109 -4.56 -8.60 -4.67
N PRO A 110 -4.78 -7.81 -3.58
CA PRO A 110 -4.24 -8.15 -2.26
C PRO A 110 -4.86 -9.41 -1.64
N ALA A 111 -6.06 -9.82 -2.06
CA ALA A 111 -6.68 -11.06 -1.61
C ALA A 111 -5.92 -12.30 -2.12
N LYS A 112 -5.65 -12.37 -3.42
CA LYS A 112 -4.86 -13.44 -4.04
C LYS A 112 -3.42 -13.45 -3.50
N ALA A 113 -2.84 -12.27 -3.30
CA ALA A 113 -1.52 -12.18 -2.70
C ALA A 113 -1.48 -12.77 -1.29
N ALA A 114 -2.48 -12.50 -0.46
CA ALA A 114 -2.57 -13.08 0.87
C ALA A 114 -2.66 -14.61 0.84
N GLU A 115 -3.38 -15.20 -0.12
CA GLU A 115 -3.42 -16.67 -0.33
C GLU A 115 -2.03 -17.21 -0.70
N SER A 116 -1.33 -16.57 -1.62
CA SER A 116 0.03 -16.93 -2.02
C SER A 116 1.01 -16.87 -0.84
N PHE A 117 0.99 -15.80 -0.05
CA PHE A 117 1.85 -15.68 1.14
C PHE A 117 1.48 -16.67 2.25
N THR A 118 0.18 -16.95 2.43
CA THR A 118 -0.28 -17.97 3.39
C THR A 118 0.25 -19.35 3.00
N THR A 119 0.14 -19.71 1.72
CA THR A 119 0.71 -20.96 1.19
C THR A 119 2.23 -21.03 1.42
N ALA A 120 2.94 -19.93 1.17
CA ALA A 120 4.37 -19.87 1.46
C ALA A 120 4.70 -20.08 2.94
N LEU A 121 3.89 -19.52 3.85
CA LEU A 121 4.04 -19.69 5.31
C LEU A 121 3.66 -21.09 5.79
N GLU A 122 2.72 -21.78 5.14
CA GLU A 122 2.45 -23.19 5.42
C GLU A 122 3.66 -24.07 5.08
N LEU A 123 4.41 -23.72 4.03
CA LEU A 123 5.63 -24.42 3.60
C LEU A 123 6.86 -24.02 4.40
N LYS A 124 6.97 -22.75 4.80
CA LYS A 124 8.07 -22.19 5.58
C LYS A 124 7.54 -21.18 6.62
N PRO A 125 7.14 -21.65 7.82
CA PRO A 125 6.48 -20.81 8.83
C PRO A 125 7.31 -19.66 9.39
N ASP A 126 8.64 -19.74 9.27
CA ASP A 126 9.59 -18.75 9.77
C ASP A 126 10.05 -17.73 8.70
N SER A 127 9.44 -17.76 7.50
CA SER A 127 9.80 -16.84 6.42
C SER A 127 9.40 -15.39 6.76
N LEU A 128 10.37 -14.61 7.22
CA LEU A 128 10.21 -13.18 7.52
C LEU A 128 9.69 -12.37 6.32
N PRO A 129 10.15 -12.59 5.07
CA PRO A 129 9.57 -11.92 3.91
C PRO A 129 8.09 -12.25 3.72
N ALA A 130 7.69 -13.51 3.88
CA ALA A 130 6.30 -13.92 3.70
C ALA A 130 5.38 -13.30 4.78
N HIS A 131 5.81 -13.28 6.05
CA HIS A 131 5.07 -12.58 7.11
C HIS A 131 4.91 -11.09 6.81
N ASN A 132 5.99 -10.41 6.40
CA ASN A 132 5.92 -9.00 6.06
C ASN A 132 4.94 -8.72 4.92
N GLN A 133 5.04 -9.47 3.83
CA GLN A 133 4.21 -9.24 2.66
C GLN A 133 2.75 -9.65 2.89
N LEU A 134 2.48 -10.69 3.69
CA LEU A 134 1.13 -11.01 4.14
C LEU A 134 0.55 -9.86 4.98
N GLY A 135 1.31 -9.28 5.89
CA GLY A 135 0.90 -8.10 6.65
C GLY A 135 0.53 -6.93 5.74
N VAL A 136 1.30 -6.70 4.68
CA VAL A 136 1.01 -5.65 3.68
C VAL A 136 -0.29 -5.94 2.95
N ALA A 137 -0.47 -7.18 2.47
CA ALA A 137 -1.68 -7.62 1.80
C ALA A 137 -2.93 -7.46 2.68
N LEU A 138 -2.84 -7.84 3.95
CA LEU A 138 -3.93 -7.72 4.92
C LEU A 138 -4.26 -6.25 5.23
N ARG A 139 -3.24 -5.39 5.34
CA ARG A 139 -3.43 -3.94 5.52
C ARG A 139 -4.17 -3.33 4.32
N MET A 140 -3.80 -3.71 3.09
CA MET A 140 -4.50 -3.26 1.87
C MET A 140 -5.95 -3.74 1.80
N GLN A 141 -6.27 -4.88 2.42
CA GLN A 141 -7.64 -5.38 2.57
C GLN A 141 -8.41 -4.73 3.73
N GLY A 142 -7.81 -3.81 4.50
CA GLY A 142 -8.42 -3.23 5.71
C GLY A 142 -8.44 -4.17 6.91
N LYS A 143 -7.79 -5.33 6.84
CA LYS A 143 -7.73 -6.35 7.92
C LYS A 143 -6.63 -6.01 8.93
N PHE A 144 -6.72 -4.84 9.55
CA PHE A 144 -5.64 -4.25 10.33
C PHE A 144 -5.19 -5.09 11.54
N GLN A 145 -6.12 -5.73 12.26
CA GLN A 145 -5.78 -6.60 13.40
C GLN A 145 -4.96 -7.82 12.97
N GLN A 146 -5.29 -8.42 11.82
CA GLN A 146 -4.55 -9.55 11.28
C GLN A 146 -3.18 -9.10 10.74
N ALA A 147 -3.12 -7.94 10.09
CA ALA A 147 -1.85 -7.35 9.66
C ALA A 147 -0.91 -7.11 10.85
N GLU A 148 -1.40 -6.49 11.92
CA GLU A 148 -0.65 -6.26 13.15
C GLU A 148 -0.08 -7.57 13.72
N GLN A 149 -0.93 -8.59 13.86
CA GLN A 149 -0.51 -9.89 14.37
C GLN A 149 0.56 -10.56 13.50
N THR A 150 0.43 -10.41 12.18
CA THR A 150 1.39 -10.98 11.21
C THR A 150 2.75 -10.29 11.33
N TYR A 151 2.81 -8.96 11.35
CA TYR A 151 4.08 -8.24 11.57
C TYR A 151 4.69 -8.55 12.94
N ARG A 152 3.86 -8.63 14.00
CA ARG A 152 4.33 -9.04 15.34
C ARG A 152 4.89 -10.47 15.35
N THR A 153 4.39 -11.35 14.49
CA THR A 153 4.94 -12.71 14.35
C THR A 153 6.33 -12.67 13.71
N ALA A 154 6.53 -11.86 12.66
CA ALA A 154 7.88 -11.62 12.12
C ALA A 154 8.85 -11.11 13.20
N LEU A 155 8.42 -10.16 14.04
CA LEU A 155 9.24 -9.65 15.15
C LEU A 155 9.45 -10.63 16.31
N LYS A 156 8.64 -11.68 16.43
CA LYS A 156 8.92 -12.78 17.38
C LYS A 156 10.02 -13.70 16.85
N ILE A 157 10.10 -13.88 15.53
CA ILE A 157 11.13 -14.68 14.87
C ILE A 157 12.45 -13.90 14.86
N GLU A 158 12.42 -12.66 14.39
CA GLU A 158 13.57 -11.75 14.37
C GLU A 158 13.17 -10.38 14.95
N PRO A 159 13.50 -10.10 16.22
CA PRO A 159 13.13 -8.86 16.91
C PRO A 159 13.60 -7.57 16.23
N ASP A 160 14.64 -7.66 15.41
CA ASP A 160 15.30 -6.52 14.76
C ASP A 160 14.96 -6.45 13.26
N TYR A 161 13.93 -7.17 12.83
CA TYR A 161 13.51 -7.16 11.44
C TYR A 161 12.89 -5.81 11.04
N LEU A 162 13.74 -4.99 10.42
CA LEU A 162 13.50 -3.58 10.11
C LEU A 162 12.20 -3.33 9.33
N LEU A 163 11.89 -4.16 8.33
CA LEU A 163 10.68 -4.00 7.51
C LEU A 163 9.38 -4.17 8.32
N ALA A 164 9.36 -5.10 9.29
CA ALA A 164 8.18 -5.29 10.14
C ALA A 164 7.99 -4.11 11.11
N HIS A 165 9.07 -3.54 11.65
CA HIS A 165 8.98 -2.30 12.43
C HIS A 165 8.44 -1.14 11.60
N ARG A 166 8.97 -0.93 10.38
CA ARG A 166 8.51 0.15 9.50
C ARG A 166 7.02 0.01 9.19
N ASN A 167 6.58 -1.20 8.82
CA ASN A 167 5.19 -1.47 8.48
C ASN A 167 4.23 -1.40 9.69
N LEU A 168 4.67 -1.78 10.90
CA LEU A 168 3.89 -1.56 12.12
C LEU A 168 3.76 -0.07 12.44
N GLY A 169 4.84 0.71 12.27
CA GLY A 169 4.80 2.17 12.41
C GLY A 169 3.73 2.79 11.50
N ILE A 170 3.74 2.42 10.21
CA ILE A 170 2.75 2.87 9.21
C ILE A 170 1.33 2.45 9.62
N LEU A 171 1.17 1.19 10.05
CA LEU A 171 -0.13 0.66 10.47
C LEU A 171 -0.70 1.45 11.65
N TYR A 172 0.11 1.72 12.68
CA TYR A 172 -0.33 2.43 13.86
C TYR A 172 -0.61 3.91 13.62
N ASP A 173 0.21 4.58 12.82
CA ASP A 173 0.05 6.00 12.54
C ASP A 173 -1.18 6.27 11.66
N LEU A 174 -1.23 5.62 10.50
CA LEU A 174 -2.17 6.00 9.45
C LEU A 174 -3.53 5.30 9.54
N TYR A 175 -3.58 4.11 10.15
CA TYR A 175 -4.79 3.27 10.10
C TYR A 175 -5.43 3.02 11.47
N LEU A 176 -4.64 3.03 12.55
CA LEU A 176 -5.14 2.73 13.90
C LEU A 176 -5.17 3.93 14.83
N SER A 177 -4.65 5.09 14.41
CA SER A 177 -4.57 6.31 15.21
C SER A 177 -3.91 6.10 16.58
N ARG A 178 -2.79 5.36 16.60
CA ARG A 178 -1.99 5.05 17.80
C ARG A 178 -0.58 5.64 17.67
N PRO A 179 -0.43 6.97 17.78
CA PRO A 179 0.82 7.65 17.46
C PRO A 179 1.98 7.25 18.40
N GLU A 180 1.70 6.89 19.66
CA GLU A 180 2.73 6.43 20.60
C GLU A 180 3.34 5.10 20.18
N LEU A 181 2.52 4.15 19.71
CA LEU A 181 3.01 2.87 19.19
C LEU A 181 3.74 3.05 17.85
N ALA A 182 3.25 3.94 16.99
CA ALA A 182 3.95 4.29 15.76
C ALA A 182 5.35 4.85 16.05
N LEU A 183 5.44 5.81 16.98
CA LEU A 183 6.69 6.43 17.39
C LEU A 183 7.69 5.41 17.94
N GLN A 184 7.23 4.44 18.74
CA GLN A 184 8.07 3.35 19.25
C GLN A 184 8.74 2.58 18.11
N HIS A 185 7.95 2.20 17.10
CA HIS A 185 8.45 1.41 15.98
C HIS A 185 9.38 2.20 15.05
N TYR A 186 9.06 3.46 14.75
CA TYR A 186 9.94 4.31 13.94
C TYR A 186 11.27 4.61 14.65
N LYS A 187 11.25 4.86 15.98
CA LYS A 187 12.50 4.98 16.76
C LYS A 187 13.33 3.69 16.72
N ARG A 188 12.68 2.53 16.70
CA ARG A 188 13.39 1.26 16.53
C ARG A 188 14.02 1.13 15.15
N CYS A 189 13.31 1.49 14.06
CA CYS A 189 13.91 1.54 12.72
C CYS A 189 15.12 2.48 12.66
N GLN A 190 15.01 3.67 13.24
CA GLN A 190 16.13 4.63 13.30
C GLN A 190 17.33 4.04 14.04
N ALA A 191 17.11 3.37 15.18
CA ALA A 191 18.17 2.76 15.98
C ALA A 191 18.85 1.58 15.27
N LEU A 192 18.13 0.86 14.41
CA LEU A 192 18.66 -0.25 13.60
C LEU A 192 19.45 0.23 12.37
N GLY A 193 19.53 1.55 12.15
CA GLY A 193 20.30 2.11 11.04
C GLY A 193 19.54 2.05 9.72
N ASP A 194 18.22 2.27 9.73
CA ASP A 194 17.50 2.64 8.51
C ASP A 194 17.96 4.03 8.03
N THR A 195 19.17 4.10 7.49
CA THR A 195 19.86 5.34 7.10
C THR A 195 19.52 5.78 5.69
N ASN A 196 18.83 4.94 4.91
CA ASN A 196 18.44 5.25 3.53
C ASN A 196 17.10 5.97 3.46
N ASP A 197 16.32 5.97 4.53
CA ASP A 197 15.02 6.62 4.55
C ASP A 197 15.02 7.94 5.32
N LYS A 198 15.23 9.04 4.58
CA LYS A 198 15.07 10.40 5.13
C LYS A 198 13.66 10.65 5.68
N GLU A 199 12.67 9.80 5.35
CA GLU A 199 11.28 9.94 5.76
C GLU A 199 11.07 9.58 7.24
N ILE A 200 11.75 8.56 7.79
CA ILE A 200 11.56 8.11 9.19
C ILE A 200 11.88 9.22 10.21
N GLY A 201 12.96 9.96 10.00
CA GLY A 201 13.30 11.09 10.87
C GLY A 201 12.20 12.17 10.88
N GLY A 202 11.61 12.44 9.70
CA GLY A 202 10.48 13.35 9.56
C GLY A 202 9.22 12.84 10.28
N TRP A 203 8.88 11.56 10.13
CA TRP A 203 7.74 10.94 10.80
C TRP A 203 7.88 10.95 12.32
N ILE A 204 9.08 10.70 12.85
CA ILE A 204 9.36 10.78 14.29
C ILE A 204 9.09 12.20 14.80
N LEU A 205 9.65 13.22 14.14
CA LEU A 205 9.49 14.62 14.56
C LEU A 205 8.02 15.07 14.49
N ASP A 206 7.29 14.66 13.47
CA ASP A 206 5.87 14.94 13.32
C ASP A 206 5.03 14.28 14.43
N LEU A 207 5.26 12.99 14.69
CA LEU A 207 4.59 12.25 15.75
C LEU A 207 4.85 12.86 17.13
N GLU A 208 6.11 13.21 17.43
CA GLU A 208 6.45 13.86 18.71
C GLU A 208 5.72 15.19 18.89
N ARG A 209 5.55 15.97 17.81
CA ARG A 209 4.77 17.21 17.83
C ARG A 209 3.28 16.92 18.07
N ARG A 210 2.69 15.96 17.34
CA ARG A 210 1.28 15.58 17.49
C ARG A 210 0.96 15.08 18.90
N ILE A 211 1.79 14.21 19.47
CA ILE A 211 1.65 13.66 20.82
C ILE A 211 1.82 14.75 21.90
N LYS A 212 2.71 15.71 21.69
CA LYS A 212 2.89 16.83 22.62
C LYS A 212 1.66 17.75 22.62
N SER A 213 1.09 18.03 21.45
CA SER A 213 -0.07 18.92 21.32
C SER A 213 -1.39 18.32 21.78
N SER A 214 -1.48 17.00 21.95
CA SER A 214 -2.68 16.30 22.42
C SER A 214 -2.78 16.13 23.95
N LYS A 215 -1.76 16.59 24.70
CA LYS A 215 -1.71 16.60 26.16
C LYS A 215 -1.98 17.99 26.72
#